data_AF-A0A5E4XHZ9-F1
#
_entry.id   AF-A0A5E4XHZ9-F1
#
_cell.length_a   1.000
_cell.length_b   1.000
_cell.length_c   1.000
_cell.angle_alpha   90.00
_cell.angle_beta   90.00
_cell.angle_gamma   90.00
#
_symmetry.space_group_name_H-M   'P 1'
#
loop_
_entity.id
_entity.type
_entity.pdbx_description
1 polymer ?
#
loop_
_entity_poly.entity_id
_entity_poly.type
_entity_poly.pdbx_seq_one_letter_code
_entity_poly.pdbx_strand_id
1 'polypeptide(L)'
;MHYANPSAIGHELRPRMAGLHLTLHACERTLSRTGLHGERLRSFIARGGAIILPWQSETGDRIRTYHLFYNLEQDAFFVAVLAHHPAPDAPPCIVTVLTQVQFENDAGPISVARMRTAAFQALDPVAFRAWELRYFGGVLPAARYRVTTWFRRDDDAPGARPAQMVFHNAPVCRDFVETHSLEQAAGHPGFLDWYRAQAEQHGLPIERVVAIRIADTHPVELDVSAAALPCSCCSGQNPANGMFSDFAPASAAQEDQLAR
;
A
#
# COMPACT_ATOMS: atom_id res chain seq x y z
N MET A 1 -12.77 -17.83 -5.57
CA MET A 1 -11.64 -16.92 -5.23
C MET A 1 -11.68 -16.71 -3.73
N HIS A 2 -10.53 -16.66 -3.06
CA HIS A 2 -10.46 -16.44 -1.61
C HIS A 2 -9.48 -15.30 -1.29
N TYR A 3 -9.63 -14.72 -0.10
CA TYR A 3 -8.77 -13.64 0.36
C TYR A 3 -7.43 -14.19 0.84
N ALA A 4 -6.33 -13.55 0.47
CA ALA A 4 -4.98 -13.99 0.81
C ALA A 4 -4.07 -12.80 1.15
N ASN A 5 -3.06 -13.02 1.99
CA ASN A 5 -2.14 -11.98 2.43
C ASN A 5 -1.17 -11.58 1.30
N PRO A 6 -1.23 -10.35 0.75
CA PRO A 6 -0.37 -9.92 -0.36
C PRO A 6 1.12 -9.95 -0.02
N SER A 7 1.49 -9.73 1.24
CA SER A 7 2.89 -9.75 1.68
C SER A 7 3.47 -11.16 1.65
N ALA A 8 2.68 -12.16 2.03
CA ALA A 8 3.07 -13.56 1.98
C ALA A 8 3.25 -14.01 0.52
N ILE A 9 2.26 -13.70 -0.34
CA ILE A 9 2.34 -13.96 -1.79
C ILE A 9 3.59 -13.30 -2.39
N GLY A 10 3.84 -12.04 -2.04
CA GLY A 10 4.99 -11.29 -2.55
C GLY A 10 6.33 -11.90 -2.12
N HIS A 11 6.44 -12.39 -0.89
CA HIS A 11 7.64 -13.06 -0.39
C HIS A 11 7.92 -14.36 -1.16
N GLU A 12 6.88 -15.14 -1.45
CA GLU A 12 6.99 -16.38 -2.22
C GLU A 12 7.35 -16.11 -3.70
N LEU A 13 6.70 -15.14 -4.33
CA LEU A 13 6.86 -14.89 -5.76
C LEU A 13 8.15 -14.16 -6.11
N ARG A 14 8.60 -13.21 -5.30
CA ARG A 14 9.68 -12.27 -5.66
C ARG A 14 10.97 -12.95 -6.16
N PRO A 15 11.47 -14.04 -5.56
CA PRO A 15 12.66 -14.74 -6.07
C PRO A 15 12.47 -15.32 -7.49
N ARG A 16 11.24 -15.67 -7.85
CA ARG A 16 10.87 -16.37 -9.10
C ARG A 16 10.52 -15.39 -10.24
N MET A 17 10.29 -14.11 -9.93
CA MET A 17 9.84 -13.10 -10.89
C MET A 17 10.83 -12.81 -12.02
N ALA A 18 12.13 -13.10 -11.83
CA ALA A 18 13.14 -12.94 -12.88
C ALA A 18 12.85 -13.79 -14.12
N GLY A 19 12.24 -14.96 -13.95
CA GLY A 19 11.85 -15.87 -15.04
C GLY A 19 10.41 -15.69 -15.54
N LEU A 20 9.71 -14.62 -15.11
CA LEU A 20 8.33 -14.36 -15.51
C LEU A 20 8.20 -14.37 -17.03
N HIS A 21 7.20 -15.09 -17.54
CA HIS A 21 6.90 -15.19 -18.97
C HIS A 21 5.39 -15.05 -19.22
N LEU A 22 5.02 -14.84 -20.48
CA LEU A 22 3.63 -14.70 -20.91
C LEU A 22 3.23 -15.89 -21.76
N THR A 23 1.99 -16.37 -21.59
CA THR A 23 1.39 -17.28 -22.57
C THR A 23 1.04 -16.53 -23.86
N LEU A 24 0.88 -17.24 -24.97
CA LEU A 24 0.43 -16.64 -26.23
C LEU A 24 -0.91 -15.90 -26.04
N HIS A 25 -1.84 -16.53 -25.33
CA HIS A 25 -3.13 -15.92 -24.97
C HIS A 25 -2.95 -14.61 -24.18
N ALA A 26 -2.03 -14.58 -23.21
CA ALA A 26 -1.75 -13.38 -22.44
C ALA A 26 -1.16 -12.27 -23.32
N CYS A 27 -0.28 -12.59 -24.27
CA CYS A 27 0.26 -11.62 -25.22
C CYS A 27 -0.86 -10.97 -26.05
N GLU A 28 -1.75 -11.78 -26.64
CA GLU A 28 -2.90 -11.29 -27.41
C GLU A 28 -3.82 -10.41 -26.56
N ARG A 29 -4.16 -10.87 -25.35
CA ARG A 29 -5.02 -10.10 -24.44
C ARG A 29 -4.37 -8.80 -24.00
N THR A 30 -3.08 -8.81 -23.68
CA THR A 30 -2.31 -7.62 -23.31
C THR A 30 -2.40 -6.60 -24.44
N LEU A 31 -2.07 -6.99 -25.66
CA LEU A 31 -2.12 -6.08 -26.81
C LEU A 31 -3.54 -5.56 -27.05
N SER A 32 -4.54 -6.44 -27.07
CA SER A 32 -5.94 -6.06 -27.36
C SER A 32 -6.57 -5.14 -26.32
N ARG A 33 -6.19 -5.28 -25.05
CA ARG A 33 -6.83 -4.56 -23.92
C ARG A 33 -6.05 -3.32 -23.56
N THR A 34 -4.73 -3.43 -23.54
CA THR A 34 -3.84 -2.39 -23.01
C THR A 34 -3.12 -1.60 -24.10
N GLY A 35 -3.05 -2.10 -25.33
CA GLY A 35 -2.15 -1.59 -26.37
C GLY A 35 -0.66 -1.86 -26.10
N LEU A 36 -0.30 -2.40 -24.94
CA LEU A 36 1.08 -2.69 -24.58
C LEU A 36 1.59 -3.98 -25.23
N HIS A 37 2.88 -3.98 -25.57
CA HIS A 37 3.58 -5.20 -25.94
C HIS A 37 3.75 -6.11 -24.70
N GLY A 38 3.59 -7.43 -24.89
CA GLY A 38 3.68 -8.41 -23.80
C GLY A 38 5.00 -8.35 -23.02
N GLU A 39 6.12 -8.09 -23.70
CA GLU A 39 7.42 -7.94 -23.03
C GLU A 39 7.52 -6.68 -22.15
N ARG A 40 6.84 -5.59 -22.54
CA ARG A 40 6.80 -4.37 -21.72
C ARG A 40 6.02 -4.63 -20.43
N LEU A 41 4.89 -5.33 -20.53
CA LEU A 41 4.13 -5.78 -19.35
C LEU A 41 4.97 -6.72 -18.47
N ARG A 42 5.62 -7.72 -19.06
CA ARG A 42 6.52 -8.65 -18.37
C ARG A 42 7.53 -7.92 -17.50
N SER A 43 8.26 -7.02 -18.14
CA SER A 43 9.37 -6.27 -17.53
C SER A 43 8.87 -5.32 -16.46
N PHE A 44 7.69 -4.72 -16.66
CA PHE A 44 7.05 -3.85 -15.68
C PHE A 44 6.67 -4.61 -14.41
N ILE A 45 5.99 -5.76 -14.53
CA ILE A 45 5.59 -6.59 -13.39
C ILE A 45 6.81 -7.19 -12.69
N ALA A 46 7.78 -7.71 -13.44
CA ALA A 46 8.99 -8.31 -12.88
C ALA A 46 9.83 -7.33 -12.04
N ARG A 47 9.80 -6.04 -12.39
CA ARG A 47 10.46 -4.97 -11.62
C ARG A 47 9.63 -4.42 -10.45
N GLY A 48 8.46 -5.00 -10.17
CA GLY A 48 7.59 -4.58 -9.07
C GLY A 48 6.66 -3.41 -9.39
N GLY A 49 6.48 -3.07 -10.67
CA GLY A 49 5.57 -1.98 -11.07
C GLY A 49 4.08 -2.31 -10.85
N ALA A 50 3.73 -3.59 -10.66
CA ALA A 50 2.39 -4.02 -10.31
C ALA A 50 2.27 -4.35 -8.83
N ILE A 51 1.09 -4.11 -8.27
CA ILE A 51 0.76 -4.42 -6.88
C ILE A 51 -0.08 -5.68 -6.78
N ILE A 52 0.30 -6.53 -5.83
CA ILE A 52 -0.44 -7.77 -5.53
C ILE A 52 -1.76 -7.40 -4.85
N LEU A 53 -2.86 -7.85 -5.45
CA LEU A 53 -4.18 -7.75 -4.87
C LEU A 53 -4.44 -8.91 -3.89
N PRO A 54 -5.24 -8.72 -2.84
CA PRO A 54 -5.45 -9.72 -1.78
C PRO A 54 -6.43 -10.83 -2.17
N TRP A 55 -6.37 -11.29 -3.41
CA TRP A 55 -7.18 -12.39 -3.88
C TRP A 55 -6.32 -13.48 -4.48
N GLN A 56 -6.79 -14.71 -4.31
CA GLN A 56 -6.18 -15.90 -4.84
C GLN A 56 -7.27 -16.84 -5.35
N SER A 57 -6.97 -17.56 -6.42
CA SER A 57 -7.82 -18.66 -6.88
C SER A 57 -6.99 -19.87 -7.21
N GLU A 58 -7.62 -21.02 -7.23
CA GLU A 58 -7.02 -22.28 -7.65
C GLU A 58 -7.66 -22.72 -8.95
N THR A 59 -6.86 -23.24 -9.87
CA THR A 59 -7.36 -23.84 -11.10
C THR A 59 -6.49 -25.04 -11.44
N GLY A 60 -7.03 -26.24 -11.18
CA GLY A 60 -6.23 -27.46 -11.22
C GLY A 60 -5.19 -27.45 -10.09
N ASP A 61 -3.93 -27.73 -10.43
CA ASP A 61 -2.77 -27.74 -9.54
C ASP A 61 -2.09 -26.36 -9.42
N ARG A 62 -2.68 -25.31 -9.99
CA ARG A 62 -2.07 -23.97 -10.03
C ARG A 62 -2.82 -22.97 -9.18
N ILE A 63 -2.03 -22.25 -8.39
CA ILE A 63 -2.45 -21.05 -7.68
C ILE A 63 -2.41 -19.86 -8.64
N ARG A 64 -3.44 -19.02 -8.63
CA ARG A 64 -3.52 -17.78 -9.39
C ARG A 64 -3.55 -16.59 -8.46
N THR A 65 -2.76 -15.59 -8.81
CA THR A 65 -2.67 -14.32 -8.09
C THR A 65 -2.91 -13.16 -9.05
N TYR A 66 -3.40 -12.05 -8.51
CA TYR A 66 -3.88 -10.92 -9.30
C TYR A 66 -3.01 -9.71 -9.02
N HIS A 67 -2.46 -9.14 -10.09
CA HIS A 67 -1.47 -8.06 -10.02
C HIS A 67 -2.03 -6.84 -10.74
N LEU A 68 -2.44 -5.83 -9.99
CA LEU A 68 -2.99 -4.58 -10.51
C LEU A 68 -1.85 -3.68 -10.99
N PHE A 69 -2.02 -3.12 -12.17
CA PHE A 69 -1.14 -2.10 -12.73
C PHE A 69 -1.93 -0.97 -13.38
N TYR A 70 -1.28 0.17 -13.49
CA TYR A 70 -1.80 1.34 -14.19
C TYR A 70 -1.14 1.49 -15.55
N ASN A 71 -1.94 1.67 -16.59
CA ASN A 71 -1.46 1.96 -17.93
C ASN A 71 -1.61 3.47 -18.21
N LEU A 72 -0.49 4.18 -18.22
CA LEU A 72 -0.45 5.62 -18.50
C LEU A 72 -1.01 5.96 -19.90
N GLU A 73 -0.78 5.13 -20.91
CA GLU A 73 -1.19 5.45 -22.29
C GLU A 73 -2.71 5.48 -22.48
N GLN A 74 -3.44 4.76 -21.64
CA GLN A 74 -4.91 4.68 -21.66
C GLN A 74 -5.56 5.33 -20.44
N ASP A 75 -4.76 5.88 -19.52
CA ASP A 75 -5.20 6.43 -18.24
C ASP A 75 -6.12 5.45 -17.46
N ALA A 76 -5.79 4.15 -17.46
CA ALA A 76 -6.68 3.08 -17.00
C ALA A 76 -5.99 1.96 -16.21
N PHE A 77 -6.77 1.26 -15.39
CA PHE A 77 -6.32 0.12 -14.57
C PHE A 77 -6.60 -1.23 -15.21
N PHE A 78 -5.63 -2.14 -15.05
CA PHE A 78 -5.69 -3.51 -15.55
C PHE A 78 -5.14 -4.49 -14.52
N VAL A 79 -5.56 -5.75 -14.61
CA VAL A 79 -5.16 -6.81 -13.69
C VAL A 79 -4.50 -7.94 -14.45
N ALA A 80 -3.21 -8.14 -14.26
CA ALA A 80 -2.50 -9.30 -14.76
C ALA A 80 -2.77 -10.51 -13.85
N VAL A 81 -3.18 -11.62 -14.44
CA VAL A 81 -3.40 -12.88 -13.73
C VAL A 81 -2.15 -13.74 -13.87
N LEU A 82 -1.48 -13.97 -12.75
CA LEU A 82 -0.28 -14.79 -12.69
C LEU A 82 -0.63 -16.18 -12.16
N ALA A 83 -0.37 -17.22 -12.95
CA ALA A 83 -0.44 -18.59 -12.50
C ALA A 83 0.93 -19.04 -11.99
N HIS A 84 0.92 -19.63 -10.80
CA HIS A 84 2.10 -20.18 -10.14
C HIS A 84 2.33 -21.58 -10.70
N HIS A 85 3.60 -21.89 -10.94
CA HIS A 85 3.98 -23.26 -11.28
C HIS A 85 4.05 -24.10 -9.99
N PRO A 86 3.55 -25.35 -9.99
CA PRO A 86 3.55 -26.22 -8.81
C PRO A 86 4.98 -26.56 -8.33
N ALA A 87 5.93 -26.63 -9.26
CA ALA A 87 7.35 -26.78 -8.90
C ALA A 87 7.87 -25.50 -8.18
N PRO A 88 8.53 -25.64 -7.00
CA PRO A 88 8.92 -24.51 -6.14
C PRO A 88 9.76 -23.44 -6.83
N ASP A 89 10.70 -23.83 -7.68
CA ASP A 89 11.67 -22.91 -8.29
C ASP A 89 11.26 -22.43 -9.69
N ALA A 90 10.18 -23.00 -10.26
CA ALA A 90 9.76 -22.66 -11.60
C ALA A 90 9.10 -21.26 -11.63
N PRO A 91 9.36 -20.42 -12.63
CA PRO A 91 8.82 -19.08 -12.64
C PRO A 91 7.29 -19.07 -12.83
N PRO A 92 6.58 -18.08 -12.25
CA PRO A 92 5.17 -17.86 -12.57
C PRO A 92 5.00 -17.44 -14.03
N CYS A 93 3.78 -17.57 -14.55
CA CYS A 93 3.43 -17.09 -15.88
C CYS A 93 2.20 -16.17 -15.86
N ILE A 94 2.22 -15.13 -16.68
CA ILE A 94 1.03 -14.32 -16.94
C ILE A 94 0.16 -15.12 -17.89
N VAL A 95 -1.05 -15.47 -17.45
CA VAL A 95 -1.99 -16.27 -18.25
C VAL A 95 -3.03 -15.43 -18.96
N THR A 96 -3.36 -14.26 -18.42
CA THR A 96 -4.26 -13.28 -19.05
C THR A 96 -4.13 -11.91 -18.38
N VAL A 97 -4.74 -10.89 -18.98
CA VAL A 97 -4.82 -9.52 -18.45
C VAL A 97 -6.26 -9.08 -18.49
N LEU A 98 -6.89 -8.82 -17.36
CA LEU A 98 -8.28 -8.36 -17.24
C LEU A 98 -8.36 -6.83 -17.24
N THR A 99 -9.49 -6.29 -17.70
CA THR A 99 -9.84 -4.89 -17.38
C THR A 99 -10.23 -4.79 -15.90
N GLN A 100 -10.17 -3.58 -15.33
CA GLN A 100 -10.66 -3.34 -13.96
C GLN A 100 -12.09 -3.87 -13.78
N VAL A 101 -13.02 -3.50 -14.67
CA VAL A 101 -14.43 -3.90 -14.60
C VAL A 101 -14.60 -5.43 -14.61
N GLN A 102 -13.84 -6.14 -15.45
CA GLN A 102 -13.90 -7.60 -15.49
C GLN A 102 -13.48 -8.22 -14.16
N PHE A 103 -12.37 -7.73 -13.58
CA PHE A 103 -11.92 -8.21 -12.30
C PHE A 103 -12.93 -7.90 -11.17
N GLU A 104 -13.45 -6.67 -11.12
CA GLU A 104 -14.36 -6.25 -10.05
C GLU A 104 -15.71 -6.97 -10.09
N ASN A 105 -16.18 -7.36 -11.28
CA ASN A 105 -17.36 -8.21 -11.42
C ASN A 105 -17.15 -9.61 -10.81
N ASP A 106 -15.93 -10.14 -10.87
CA ASP A 106 -15.61 -11.50 -10.39
C ASP A 106 -15.21 -11.52 -8.90
N ALA A 107 -14.52 -10.48 -8.42
CA ALA A 107 -13.83 -10.48 -7.12
C ALA A 107 -14.34 -9.40 -6.14
N GLY A 108 -15.12 -8.44 -6.62
CA GLY A 108 -15.50 -7.24 -5.90
C GLY A 108 -14.58 -6.05 -6.15
N PRO A 109 -14.93 -4.86 -5.62
CA PRO A 109 -14.26 -3.60 -5.94
C PRO A 109 -12.80 -3.58 -5.45
N ILE A 110 -11.92 -2.99 -6.25
CA ILE A 110 -10.54 -2.74 -5.85
C ILE A 110 -10.50 -1.51 -4.94
N SER A 111 -9.83 -1.62 -3.80
CA SER A 111 -9.75 -0.47 -2.89
C SER A 111 -8.98 0.70 -3.51
N VAL A 112 -9.47 1.91 -3.24
CA VAL A 112 -8.84 3.17 -3.68
C VAL A 112 -7.36 3.22 -3.29
N ALA A 113 -7.00 2.73 -2.11
CA ALA A 113 -5.61 2.67 -1.66
C ALA A 113 -4.72 1.82 -2.57
N ARG A 114 -5.24 0.70 -3.11
CA ARG A 114 -4.53 -0.14 -4.08
C ARG A 114 -4.43 0.58 -5.42
N MET A 115 -5.52 1.11 -5.96
CA MET A 115 -5.49 1.87 -7.22
C MET A 115 -4.48 3.03 -7.16
N ARG A 116 -4.49 3.79 -6.08
CA ARG A 116 -3.52 4.86 -5.82
C ARG A 116 -2.07 4.35 -5.80
N THR A 117 -1.81 3.21 -5.15
CA THR A 117 -0.47 2.62 -5.12
C THR A 117 -0.04 2.13 -6.52
N ALA A 118 -0.94 1.55 -7.31
CA ALA A 118 -0.64 1.13 -8.69
C ALA A 118 -0.32 2.32 -9.60
N ALA A 119 -1.11 3.39 -9.54
CA ALA A 119 -0.84 4.61 -10.30
C ALA A 119 0.52 5.20 -9.92
N PHE A 120 0.84 5.23 -8.63
CA PHE A 120 2.13 5.70 -8.14
C PHE A 120 3.32 4.86 -8.61
N GLN A 121 3.19 3.53 -8.72
CA GLN A 121 4.26 2.67 -9.27
C GLN A 121 4.51 2.92 -10.77
N ALA A 122 3.51 3.43 -11.49
CA ALA A 122 3.57 3.64 -12.93
C ALA A 122 3.95 5.07 -13.33
N LEU A 123 3.82 6.04 -12.42
CA LEU A 123 3.95 7.47 -12.69
C LEU A 123 5.10 8.08 -11.91
N ASP A 124 5.76 9.09 -12.50
CA ASP A 124 6.65 9.95 -11.73
C ASP A 124 5.86 10.79 -10.70
N PRO A 125 6.51 11.40 -9.69
CA PRO A 125 5.82 12.15 -8.65
C PRO A 125 4.93 13.29 -9.15
N VAL A 126 5.32 13.97 -10.24
CA VAL A 126 4.55 15.09 -10.81
C VAL A 126 3.31 14.57 -11.53
N ALA A 127 3.48 13.56 -12.37
CA ALA A 127 2.39 12.92 -13.10
C ALA A 127 1.40 12.24 -12.15
N PHE A 128 1.89 11.60 -11.08
CA PHE A 128 1.05 10.99 -10.05
C PHE A 128 0.19 12.04 -9.34
N ARG A 129 0.77 13.18 -8.97
CA ARG A 129 0.01 14.25 -8.31
C ARG A 129 -1.07 14.83 -9.21
N ALA A 130 -0.75 15.05 -10.48
CA ALA A 130 -1.74 15.49 -11.46
C ALA A 130 -2.85 14.43 -11.63
N TRP A 131 -2.49 13.15 -11.64
CA TRP A 131 -3.44 12.05 -11.68
C TRP A 131 -4.36 12.05 -10.45
N GLU A 132 -3.84 12.21 -9.23
CA GLU A 132 -4.65 12.25 -8.01
C GLU A 132 -5.70 13.37 -8.07
N LEU A 133 -5.30 14.57 -8.48
CA LEU A 133 -6.23 15.69 -8.62
C LEU A 133 -7.35 15.38 -9.60
N ARG A 134 -7.05 14.79 -10.76
CA ARG A 134 -8.08 14.39 -11.73
C ARG A 134 -8.99 13.30 -11.17
N TYR A 135 -8.39 12.26 -10.59
CA TYR A 135 -9.10 11.06 -10.13
C TYR A 135 -10.03 11.35 -8.94
N PHE A 136 -9.65 12.27 -8.04
CA PHE A 136 -10.43 12.65 -6.87
C PHE A 136 -11.21 13.96 -7.03
N GLY A 137 -11.46 14.41 -8.27
CA GLY A 137 -12.35 15.54 -8.53
C GLY A 137 -11.82 16.88 -8.00
N GLY A 138 -10.51 17.09 -8.05
CA GLY A 138 -9.83 18.31 -7.61
C GLY A 138 -9.56 18.38 -6.09
N VAL A 139 -10.10 17.45 -5.31
CA VAL A 139 -9.87 17.38 -3.85
C VAL A 139 -8.98 16.19 -3.55
N LEU A 140 -7.80 16.45 -3.04
CA LEU A 140 -6.89 15.37 -2.70
C LEU A 140 -7.36 14.65 -1.42
N PRO A 141 -7.31 13.32 -1.38
CA PRO A 141 -7.72 12.55 -0.20
C PRO A 141 -6.84 12.93 0.99
N ALA A 142 -7.34 12.80 2.22
CA ALA A 142 -6.51 12.99 3.40
C ALA A 142 -5.26 12.12 3.32
N ALA A 143 -4.08 12.71 3.56
CA ALA A 143 -2.83 11.97 3.55
C ALA A 143 -2.85 10.92 4.68
N ARG A 144 -2.45 9.69 4.36
CA ARG A 144 -2.45 8.57 5.33
C ARG A 144 -1.03 8.11 5.55
N TYR A 145 -0.26 8.95 6.23
CA TYR A 145 1.13 8.65 6.51
C TYR A 145 1.24 7.44 7.44
N ARG A 146 2.06 6.47 7.04
CA ARG A 146 2.46 5.31 7.85
C ARG A 146 3.90 5.49 8.30
N VAL A 147 4.17 5.20 9.56
CA VAL A 147 5.51 5.23 10.14
C VAL A 147 5.95 3.81 10.39
N THR A 148 6.96 3.38 9.67
CA THR A 148 7.61 2.08 9.85
C THR A 148 8.83 2.26 10.73
N THR A 149 8.86 1.54 11.85
CA THR A 149 9.97 1.53 12.79
C THR A 149 10.65 0.18 12.74
N TRP A 150 11.97 0.18 12.58
CA TRP A 150 12.80 -1.01 12.74
C TRP A 150 13.54 -0.95 14.07
N PHE A 151 13.57 -2.04 14.81
CA PHE A 151 14.18 -2.10 16.14
C PHE A 151 14.77 -3.48 16.41
N ARG A 152 15.72 -3.56 17.35
CA ARG A 152 16.28 -4.83 17.83
C ARG A 152 15.55 -5.33 19.07
N ARG A 153 15.36 -6.64 19.17
CA ARG A 153 14.84 -7.33 20.35
C ARG A 153 15.97 -7.70 21.31
N ASP A 154 15.61 -8.01 22.55
CA ASP A 154 16.55 -8.47 23.58
C ASP A 154 17.30 -9.75 23.22
N ASP A 155 16.61 -10.64 22.53
CA ASP A 155 17.04 -11.98 22.15
C ASP A 155 17.61 -12.06 20.73
N ASP A 156 17.78 -10.92 20.05
CA ASP A 156 18.33 -10.90 18.70
C ASP A 156 19.81 -11.33 18.70
N ALA A 157 20.10 -12.47 18.06
CA ALA A 157 21.45 -12.94 17.82
C ALA A 157 22.27 -11.92 16.97
N PRO A 158 23.61 -11.90 17.07
CA PRO A 158 24.45 -11.06 16.21
C PRO A 158 24.14 -11.30 14.73
N GLY A 159 23.74 -10.24 14.01
CA GLY A 159 23.38 -10.31 12.59
C GLY A 159 21.91 -10.67 12.31
N ALA A 160 21.07 -10.84 13.34
CA ALA A 160 19.63 -10.99 13.17
C ALA A 160 19.03 -9.75 12.46
N ARG A 161 18.01 -10.00 11.63
CA ARG A 161 17.29 -8.91 10.95
C ARG A 161 16.45 -8.15 11.99
N PRO A 162 16.46 -6.80 11.98
CA PRO A 162 15.64 -6.01 12.87
C PRO A 162 14.16 -6.36 12.74
N ALA A 163 13.45 -6.41 13.86
CA ALA A 163 12.00 -6.46 13.87
C ALA A 163 11.42 -5.17 13.29
N GLN A 164 10.19 -5.24 12.78
CA GLN A 164 9.50 -4.12 12.16
C GLN A 164 8.13 -3.91 12.80
N MET A 165 7.76 -2.65 13.03
CA MET A 165 6.42 -2.23 13.43
C MET A 165 5.93 -1.10 12.55
N VAL A 166 4.64 -1.06 12.25
CA VAL A 166 4.03 -0.02 11.39
C VAL A 166 2.90 0.64 12.15
N PHE A 167 3.02 1.96 12.33
CA PHE A 167 1.96 2.81 12.85
C PHE A 167 1.29 3.53 11.68
N HIS A 168 -0.04 3.64 11.73
CA HIS A 168 -0.84 4.24 10.67
C HIS A 168 -1.42 5.58 11.11
N ASN A 169 -1.73 6.44 10.14
CA ASN A 169 -2.38 7.75 10.35
C ASN A 169 -1.54 8.69 11.22
N ALA A 170 -0.25 8.83 10.90
CA ALA A 170 0.59 9.83 11.56
C ALA A 170 -0.01 11.23 11.35
N PRO A 171 -0.08 12.08 12.40
CA PRO A 171 -0.80 13.34 12.37
C PRO A 171 0.04 14.44 11.71
N VAL A 172 0.31 14.29 10.41
CA VAL A 172 1.07 15.25 9.63
C VAL A 172 0.14 15.84 8.57
N CYS A 173 0.02 17.17 8.55
CA CYS A 173 -0.78 17.88 7.57
C CYS A 173 -0.09 17.84 6.18
N ARG A 174 -0.86 17.70 5.09
CA ARG A 174 -0.30 17.69 3.72
C ARG A 174 0.47 18.96 3.42
N ASP A 175 -0.08 20.11 3.79
CA ASP A 175 0.53 21.42 3.52
C ASP A 175 1.90 21.55 4.17
N PHE A 176 2.11 20.93 5.34
CA PHE A 176 3.43 20.88 5.97
C PHE A 176 4.41 20.07 5.13
N VAL A 177 4.00 18.90 4.63
CA VAL A 177 4.86 18.08 3.76
C VAL A 177 5.19 18.81 2.46
N GLU A 178 4.24 19.56 1.91
CA GLU A 178 4.48 20.36 0.70
C GLU A 178 5.39 21.57 0.95
N THR A 179 5.41 22.10 2.17
CA THR A 179 6.26 23.24 2.56
C THR A 179 7.66 22.81 3.01
N HIS A 180 7.74 21.72 3.78
CA HIS A 180 8.92 21.34 4.57
C HIS A 180 9.46 19.95 4.22
N SER A 181 8.85 19.22 3.28
CA SER A 181 9.15 17.82 2.93
C SER A 181 8.67 16.77 3.95
N LEU A 182 8.61 15.51 3.51
CA LEU A 182 8.14 14.39 4.33
C LEU A 182 9.24 13.92 5.30
N GLU A 183 10.51 14.10 4.93
CA GLU A 183 11.67 13.82 5.77
C GLU A 183 11.62 14.60 7.09
N GLN A 184 11.08 15.83 7.08
CA GLN A 184 10.96 16.70 8.24
C GLN A 184 9.70 16.48 9.08
N ALA A 185 8.93 15.41 8.82
CA ALA A 185 7.65 15.16 9.48
C ALA A 185 7.75 15.05 11.02
N ALA A 186 8.91 14.72 11.58
CA ALA A 186 9.12 14.72 13.03
C ALA A 186 8.99 16.11 13.66
N GLY A 187 9.25 17.16 12.88
CA GLY A 187 9.07 18.56 13.27
C GLY A 187 7.61 19.04 13.27
N HIS A 188 6.66 18.22 12.80
CA HIS A 188 5.25 18.58 12.77
C HIS A 188 4.65 18.63 14.19
N PRO A 189 3.82 19.66 14.53
CA PRO A 189 3.14 19.73 15.83
C PRO A 189 2.37 18.44 16.16
N GLY A 190 2.64 17.85 17.32
CA GLY A 190 1.96 16.63 17.80
C GLY A 190 2.45 15.30 17.21
N PHE A 191 3.37 15.30 16.23
CA PHE A 191 3.89 14.05 15.67
C PHE A 191 4.66 13.23 16.72
N LEU A 192 5.59 13.85 17.45
CA LEU A 192 6.42 13.16 18.43
C LEU A 192 5.59 12.62 19.60
N ASP A 193 4.58 13.36 20.05
CA ASP A 193 3.70 12.92 21.13
C ASP A 193 2.84 11.73 20.68
N TRP A 194 2.29 11.80 19.47
CA TRP A 194 1.62 10.66 18.84
C TRP A 194 2.53 9.44 18.72
N TYR A 195 3.76 9.62 18.24
CA TYR A 195 4.71 8.51 18.06
C TYR A 195 5.09 7.86 19.39
N ARG A 196 5.32 8.65 20.44
CA ARG A 196 5.58 8.13 21.79
C ARG A 196 4.39 7.34 22.32
N ALA A 197 3.17 7.86 22.18
CA ALA A 197 1.96 7.15 22.59
C ALA A 197 1.78 5.81 21.86
N GLN A 198 2.04 5.77 20.54
CA GLN A 198 2.02 4.53 19.76
C GLN A 198 3.11 3.55 20.23
N ALA A 199 4.34 4.03 20.43
CA ALA A 199 5.44 3.20 20.89
C ALA A 199 5.16 2.59 22.27
N GLU A 200 4.65 3.38 23.21
CA GLU A 200 4.27 2.91 24.55
C GLU A 200 3.13 1.88 24.50
N GLN A 201 2.06 2.19 23.77
CA GLN A 201 0.90 1.29 23.62
C GLN A 201 1.29 -0.08 23.06
N HIS A 202 2.29 -0.12 22.18
CA HIS A 202 2.74 -1.34 21.51
C HIS A 202 4.01 -1.96 22.12
N GLY A 203 4.51 -1.42 23.25
CA GLY A 203 5.70 -1.93 23.92
C GLY A 203 6.97 -1.87 23.07
N LEU A 204 7.10 -0.85 22.22
CA LEU A 204 8.25 -0.66 21.35
C LEU A 204 9.45 -0.11 22.15
N PRO A 205 10.61 -0.79 22.16
CA PRO A 205 11.81 -0.32 22.85
C PRO A 205 12.47 0.81 22.03
N ILE A 206 12.10 2.06 22.32
CA ILE A 206 12.53 3.24 21.55
C ILE A 206 14.06 3.36 21.50
N GLU A 207 14.74 3.03 22.59
CA GLU A 207 16.20 3.04 22.70
C GLU A 207 16.91 2.04 21.78
N ARG A 208 16.17 1.11 21.17
CA ARG A 208 16.68 0.08 20.25
C ARG A 208 16.21 0.27 18.82
N VAL A 209 15.59 1.40 18.53
CA VAL A 209 15.19 1.77 17.18
C VAL A 209 16.45 2.00 16.35
N VAL A 210 16.55 1.30 15.23
CA VAL A 210 17.66 1.42 14.29
C VAL A 210 17.32 2.33 13.11
N ALA A 211 16.04 2.43 12.74
CA ALA A 211 15.58 3.29 11.67
C ALA A 211 14.08 3.60 11.81
N ILE A 212 13.69 4.80 11.40
CA ILE A 212 12.30 5.20 11.24
C ILE A 212 12.12 5.69 9.82
N ARG A 213 11.09 5.19 9.13
CA ARG A 213 10.68 5.70 7.82
C ARG A 213 9.23 6.08 7.85
N ILE A 214 8.90 7.21 7.23
CA ILE A 214 7.53 7.65 7.03
C ILE A 214 7.16 7.52 5.55
N ALA A 215 5.94 7.12 5.26
CA ALA A 215 5.47 6.95 3.90
C ALA A 215 4.03 7.40 3.77
N ASP A 216 3.69 8.15 2.73
CA ASP A 216 2.33 8.13 2.20
C ASP A 216 2.21 6.95 1.20
N THR A 217 3.10 6.96 0.21
CA THR A 217 3.24 5.92 -0.80
C THR A 217 4.65 5.30 -0.80
N HIS A 218 5.72 6.08 -0.97
CA HIS A 218 7.11 5.62 -0.75
C HIS A 218 7.61 5.93 0.67
N PRO A 219 8.35 5.01 1.30
CA PRO A 219 9.02 5.29 2.56
C PRO A 219 10.24 6.18 2.32
N VAL A 220 10.27 7.32 3.00
CA VAL A 220 11.46 8.16 3.16
C VAL A 220 12.00 8.00 4.58
N GLU A 221 13.31 8.16 4.73
CA GLU A 221 13.93 8.17 6.05
C GLU A 221 13.52 9.43 6.80
N LEU A 222 13.02 9.24 8.02
CA LEU A 222 12.54 10.33 8.85
C LEU A 222 13.73 10.97 9.56
N ASP A 223 13.91 12.28 9.41
CA ASP A 223 14.83 13.02 10.25
C ASP A 223 14.22 13.21 11.64
N VAL A 224 14.53 12.27 12.54
CA VAL A 224 14.08 12.30 13.93
C VAL A 224 14.61 13.49 14.73
N SER A 225 15.64 14.18 14.20
CA SER A 225 16.23 15.37 14.81
C SER A 225 15.66 16.68 14.25
N ALA A 226 14.69 16.60 13.32
CA ALA A 226 14.04 17.78 12.75
C ALA A 226 13.49 18.68 13.86
N ALA A 227 13.83 19.97 13.80
CA ALA A 227 13.32 20.96 14.73
C ALA A 227 11.79 21.10 14.57
N ALA A 228 11.12 21.55 15.64
CA ALA A 228 9.69 21.87 15.54
C ALA A 228 9.47 23.00 14.52
N LEU A 229 8.65 22.73 13.51
CA LEU A 229 8.36 23.64 12.41
C LEU A 229 6.87 24.04 12.45
N PRO A 230 6.52 25.28 12.04
CA PRO A 230 5.12 25.69 11.99
C PRO A 230 4.36 24.97 10.86
N CYS A 231 3.17 24.43 11.14
CA CYS A 231 2.16 24.03 10.14
C CYS A 231 1.02 25.05 10.19
N SER A 232 0.78 25.79 9.10
CA SER A 232 -0.32 26.76 8.99
C SER A 232 -1.70 26.16 9.29
N CYS A 233 -1.92 24.88 8.98
CA CYS A 233 -3.16 24.16 9.29
C CYS A 233 -3.32 23.86 10.79
N CYS A 234 -2.21 23.73 11.53
CA CYS A 234 -2.19 23.30 12.92
C CYS A 234 -1.89 24.45 13.90
N SER A 235 -1.34 25.57 13.43
CA SER A 235 -1.05 26.77 14.24
C SER A 235 -2.31 27.41 14.84
N GLY A 236 -3.50 27.04 14.36
CA GLY A 236 -4.80 27.46 14.93
C GLY A 236 -5.41 26.47 15.94
N GLN A 237 -4.76 25.33 16.21
CA GLN A 237 -5.28 24.29 17.09
C GLN A 237 -4.22 23.88 18.12
N ASN A 238 -4.25 24.52 19.29
CA ASN A 238 -4.05 23.84 20.59
C ASN A 238 -4.24 24.77 21.79
N PRO A 239 -4.58 24.27 23.01
CA PRO A 239 -5.12 22.93 23.35
C PRO A 239 -6.18 22.99 24.49
N ALA A 240 -7.46 22.76 24.21
CA ALA A 240 -8.48 22.32 25.19
C ALA A 240 -9.86 22.30 24.52
N ASN A 241 -10.59 21.18 24.69
CA ASN A 241 -12.02 21.04 24.42
C ASN A 241 -12.54 21.29 23.00
N GLY A 242 -13.09 20.22 22.43
CA GLY A 242 -14.35 20.30 21.69
C GLY A 242 -14.25 20.11 20.18
N MET A 243 -14.22 18.86 19.73
CA MET A 243 -15.00 18.37 18.58
C MET A 243 -14.83 16.85 18.40
N PHE A 244 -15.24 16.10 19.42
CA PHE A 244 -15.78 14.76 19.23
C PHE A 244 -17.27 14.81 19.63
N SER A 245 -18.07 15.44 18.78
CA SER A 245 -19.52 15.29 18.79
C SER A 245 -19.92 15.12 17.33
N ASP A 246 -19.89 13.87 16.88
CA ASP A 246 -20.78 13.28 15.87
C ASP A 246 -20.28 11.89 15.47
N PHE A 247 -20.22 11.00 16.46
CA PHE A 247 -20.51 9.59 16.22
C PHE A 247 -21.68 9.23 17.12
N ALA A 248 -22.85 9.10 16.50
CA ALA A 248 -24.03 8.55 17.14
C ALA A 248 -23.68 7.22 17.82
N PRO A 249 -24.14 6.96 19.05
CA PRO A 249 -23.99 5.65 19.64
C PRO A 249 -24.83 4.67 18.83
N ALA A 250 -24.18 3.65 18.26
CA ALA A 250 -24.86 2.47 17.76
C ALA A 250 -25.69 1.90 18.91
N SER A 251 -27.01 1.91 18.75
CA SER A 251 -27.94 1.35 19.72
C SER A 251 -27.65 -0.13 19.92
N ALA A 252 -27.19 -0.48 21.12
CA ALA A 252 -27.31 -1.84 21.63
C ALA A 252 -28.78 -2.11 21.92
N ALA A 253 -29.45 -2.86 21.04
CA ALA A 253 -30.69 -3.56 21.35
C ALA A 253 -30.99 -4.64 20.30
N GLN A 254 -31.33 -5.84 20.80
CA GLN A 254 -31.98 -6.97 20.12
C GLN A 254 -31.09 -8.01 19.43
N GLU A 255 -30.34 -8.76 20.23
CA GLU A 255 -30.34 -10.22 20.11
C GLU A 255 -30.94 -10.78 21.40
N ASP A 256 -32.25 -11.04 21.36
CA ASP A 256 -32.85 -12.03 22.24
C ASP A 256 -33.97 -12.73 21.46
N GLN A 257 -34.05 -14.04 21.64
CA GLN A 257 -34.98 -15.02 21.02
C GLN A 257 -34.57 -15.63 19.66
N LEU A 258 -33.98 -16.83 19.73
CA LEU A 258 -34.67 -18.07 19.31
C LEU A 258 -33.88 -19.30 19.78
N ALA A 259 -34.21 -19.73 21.00
CA ALA A 259 -34.06 -21.11 21.41
C ALA A 259 -35.47 -21.72 21.49
N ARG A 260 -35.82 -22.51 20.48
CA ARG A 260 -36.65 -23.74 20.52
C ARG A 260 -36.84 -24.30 19.13
#